data_AF-A0A348TQI7-F1
#
_entry.id   AF-A0A348TQI7-F1
#
_cell.length_a   1.000
_cell.length_b   1.000
_cell.length_c   1.000
_cell.angle_alpha   90.00
_cell.angle_beta   90.00
_cell.angle_gamma   90.00
#
_symmetry.space_group_name_H-M   'P 1'
#
loop_
_entity.id
_entity.type
_entity.pdbx_description
1 polymer ?
#
loop_
_entity_poly.entity_id
_entity_poly.type
_entity_poly.pdbx_seq_one_letter_code
_entity_poly.pdbx_strand_id
1 'polypeptide(L)' 'TFFEPVVVMDLIKTVPLSEKPNDETRIEVQRNKKLVSDWKYNSKLNSIDFTTTQKEDDVIDIMYYIEEKE' A
#
# COMPACT_ATOMS: atom_id res chain seq x y z
N THR A 1 -30.58 -16.54 -18.72
CA THR A 1 -29.17 -16.33 -18.41
C THR A 1 -29.05 -16.03 -16.94
N PHE A 2 -28.51 -16.96 -16.15
CA PHE A 2 -28.19 -16.68 -14.75
C PHE A 2 -26.95 -15.79 -14.74
N PHE A 3 -27.06 -14.60 -14.13
CA PHE A 3 -25.89 -13.80 -13.78
C PHE A 3 -25.40 -14.33 -12.45
N GLU A 4 -24.30 -15.07 -12.45
CA GLU A 4 -23.61 -15.41 -11.21
C GLU A 4 -23.13 -14.10 -10.56
N PRO A 5 -23.35 -13.89 -9.26
CA PRO A 5 -22.79 -12.74 -8.59
C PRO A 5 -21.27 -12.91 -8.58
N VAL A 6 -20.56 -12.08 -9.34
CA VAL A 6 -19.12 -11.95 -9.23
C VAL A 6 -18.83 -11.38 -7.85
N VAL A 7 -18.49 -12.24 -6.91
CA VAL A 7 -17.96 -11.82 -5.61
C VAL A 7 -16.56 -11.29 -5.89
N VAL A 8 -16.45 -9.98 -6.11
CA VAL A 8 -15.16 -9.30 -6.07
C VAL A 8 -14.73 -9.36 -4.60
N MET A 9 -13.96 -10.38 -4.24
CA MET A 9 -13.30 -10.41 -2.93
C MET A 9 -12.27 -9.29 -2.95
N ASP A 10 -12.69 -8.15 -2.43
CA ASP A 10 -11.83 -6.99 -2.29
C ASP A 10 -10.70 -7.35 -1.30
N LEU A 11 -9.56 -7.84 -1.80
CA LEU A 11 -8.41 -8.13 -0.96
C LEU A 11 -7.78 -6.81 -0.53
N ILE A 12 -8.06 -6.44 0.72
CA ILE A 12 -7.23 -5.50 1.46
C ILE A 12 -5.84 -6.14 1.57
N LYS A 13 -4.90 -5.62 0.78
CA LYS A 13 -3.52 -6.11 0.77
C LYS A 13 -2.75 -5.42 1.88
N THR A 14 -2.03 -6.21 2.65
CA THR A 14 -1.03 -5.72 3.59
C THR A 14 0.33 -6.02 2.99
N VAL A 15 1.16 -4.99 2.82
CA VAL A 15 2.51 -5.11 2.29
C VAL A 15 3.51 -4.88 3.42
N PRO A 16 4.26 -5.90 3.87
CA PRO A 16 5.27 -5.71 4.91
C PRO A 16 6.40 -4.80 4.41
N LEU A 17 6.87 -3.92 5.29
CA LEU A 17 8.01 -3.03 5.02
C LEU A 17 9.30 -3.69 5.46
N SER A 18 10.35 -3.51 4.65
CA SER A 18 11.71 -4.01 4.94
C SER A 18 12.37 -3.22 6.07
N GLU A 19 12.04 -1.95 6.21
CA GLU A 19 12.59 -1.04 7.21
C GLU A 19 11.47 -0.40 8.02
N LYS A 20 11.76 0.04 9.24
CA LYS A 20 10.82 0.77 10.08
C LYS A 20 10.96 2.27 9.82
N PRO A 21 9.97 2.93 9.19
CA PRO A 21 9.93 4.38 9.08
C PRO A 21 10.01 5.01 10.47
N ASN A 22 10.86 6.03 10.61
CA ASN A 22 10.91 6.91 11.78
C ASN A 22 10.18 8.24 11.47
N ASP A 23 10.22 9.18 12.41
CA ASP A 23 9.56 10.49 12.27
C ASP A 23 10.15 11.38 11.15
N GLU A 24 11.30 11.01 10.59
CA GLU A 24 11.99 11.70 9.50
C GLU A 24 11.83 10.97 8.14
N THR A 25 11.16 9.81 8.16
CA THR A 25 10.94 8.98 6.98
C THR A 25 9.59 9.31 6.35
N ARG A 26 9.61 9.93 5.18
CA ARG A 26 8.45 10.06 4.32
C ARG A 26 8.33 8.81 3.42
N ILE A 27 7.15 8.20 3.41
CA ILE A 27 6.85 7.05 2.56
C ILE A 27 6.00 7.52 1.39
N GLU A 28 6.38 7.15 0.18
CA GLU A 28 5.51 7.25 -0.99
C GLU A 28 5.20 5.86 -1.53
N VAL A 29 3.92 5.65 -1.83
CA VAL A 29 3.42 4.38 -2.35
C VAL A 29 2.89 4.63 -3.75
N GLN A 30 3.35 3.83 -4.70
CA GLN A 30 2.85 3.81 -6.05
C GLN A 30 2.18 2.47 -6.35
N ARG A 31 1.05 2.55 -7.05
CA ARG A 31 0.35 1.39 -7.61
C ARG A 31 0.42 1.49 -9.13
N ASN A 32 1.03 0.51 -9.77
CA ASN A 32 1.27 0.50 -11.23
C ASN A 32 1.94 1.81 -11.72
N LYS A 33 2.99 2.26 -11.02
CA LYS A 33 3.72 3.51 -11.28
C LYS A 33 2.90 4.80 -11.14
N LYS A 34 1.73 4.74 -10.49
CA LYS A 34 0.94 5.93 -10.14
C LYS A 34 0.95 6.13 -8.64
N LEU A 35 1.20 7.36 -8.20
CA LEU A 35 1.09 7.72 -6.79
C LEU A 35 -0.34 7.46 -6.30
N VAL A 36 -0.42 6.80 -5.16
CA VAL A 36 -1.68 6.50 -4.49
C VAL A 36 -1.63 6.97 -3.04
N SER A 37 -2.79 7.35 -2.51
CA SER A 37 -2.96 7.84 -1.14
C SER A 37 -3.92 6.97 -0.31
N ASP A 38 -4.38 5.85 -0.87
CA ASP A 38 -5.34 4.95 -0.24
C ASP A 38 -4.66 3.89 0.64
N TRP A 39 -3.68 4.30 1.42
CA TRP A 39 -2.87 3.42 2.24
C TRP A 39 -2.62 4.03 3.62
N LYS A 40 -2.33 3.16 4.59
CA LYS A 40 -1.98 3.54 5.95
C LYS A 40 -0.80 2.72 6.44
N TYR A 41 0.13 3.38 7.13
CA TYR A 41 1.21 2.68 7.81
C TYR A 41 0.70 2.06 9.12
N ASN A 42 0.95 0.76 9.26
CA ASN A 42 0.67 -0.04 10.43
C ASN A 42 1.97 -0.27 11.21
N SER A 43 2.20 0.56 12.22
CA SER A 43 3.41 0.51 13.05
C SER A 43 3.52 -0.75 13.91
N LYS A 44 2.41 -1.45 14.18
CA LYS A 44 2.42 -2.70 14.96
C LYS A 44 3.03 -3.85 14.17
N LEU A 45 2.71 -3.91 12.88
CA LEU A 45 3.17 -4.98 11.97
C LEU A 45 4.34 -4.55 11.09
N ASN A 46 4.73 -3.27 11.14
CA ASN A 46 5.65 -2.66 10.18
C ASN A 46 5.23 -2.92 8.73
N SER A 47 4.00 -2.52 8.38
CA SER A 47 3.40 -2.80 7.07
C SER A 47 2.57 -1.62 6.55
N ILE A 48 2.28 -1.64 5.26
CA ILE A 48 1.34 -0.73 4.60
C ILE A 48 0.04 -1.48 4.35
N ASP A 49 -1.05 -0.99 4.94
CA ASP A 49 -2.39 -1.51 4.75
C ASP A 49 -3.13 -0.64 3.73
N PHE A 50 -3.63 -1.25 2.66
CA PHE A 50 -4.40 -0.54 1.63
C PHE A 50 -5.88 -0.49 1.98
N THR A 51 -6.50 0.68 1.83
CA THR A 51 -7.92 0.87 2.14
C THR A 51 -8.84 0.57 0.96
N THR A 52 -8.29 0.45 -0.26
CA THR A 52 -9.04 0.01 -1.43
C THR A 52 -8.57 -1.35 -1.90
N THR A 53 -9.47 -2.04 -2.58
CA THR A 53 -9.19 -3.28 -3.28
C THR A 53 -7.98 -3.16 -4.17
N GLN A 54 -7.06 -4.09 -4.04
CA GLN A 54 -6.04 -4.33 -5.06
C GLN A 54 -6.51 -5.39 -6.04
N LYS A 55 -6.23 -5.14 -7.32
CA LYS A 55 -6.31 -6.21 -8.33
C LYS A 55 -5.12 -7.14 -8.12
N GLU A 56 -5.28 -8.42 -8.46
CA GLU A 56 -4.16 -9.39 -8.34
C GLU A 56 -2.91 -8.93 -9.11
N ASP A 57 -3.11 -8.26 -10.24
CA ASP A 57 -2.02 -7.75 -11.10
C ASP A 57 -1.46 -6.38 -10.66
N ASP A 58 -1.93 -5.79 -9.56
CA ASP A 58 -1.41 -4.50 -9.09
C ASP A 58 0.03 -4.67 -8.56
N VAL A 59 0.96 -3.96 -9.22
CA VAL A 59 2.35 -3.81 -8.77
C VAL A 59 2.42 -2.66 -7.77
N ILE A 60 2.91 -2.93 -6.56
CA ILE A 60 3.07 -1.94 -5.50
C ILE A 60 4.56 -1.63 -5.33
N ASP A 61 4.92 -0.38 -5.56
CA ASP A 61 6.25 0.16 -5.30
C ASP A 61 6.18 1.07 -4.08
N ILE A 62 7.06 0.83 -3.09
CA ILE A 62 7.14 1.63 -1.87
C ILE A 62 8.52 2.26 -1.82
N MET A 63 8.57 3.59 -1.75
CA MET A 63 9.80 4.36 -1.70
C MET A 63 9.89 5.09 -0.36
N TYR A 64 11.11 5.16 0.17
CA TYR A 64 11.44 5.83 1.42
C TYR A 64 12.27 7.06 1.11
N TYR A 65 11.85 8.20 1.65
CA TYR A 65 12.56 9.47 1.55
C TYR A 65 12.92 9.89 2.97
N ILE A 66 14.21 10.03 3.24
CA ILE A 66 14.69 10.63 4.48
C ILE A 66 14.74 12.13 4.22
N GLU A 67 13.90 12.90 4.92
CA GLU A 67 14.04 14.35 4.89
C GLU A 67 15.26 14.72 5.73
N GLU A 68 16.40 14.91 5.08
CA GLU A 68 17.55 15.55 5.72
C GLU A 68 17.13 16.98 6.06
N LYS A 69 16.96 17.27 7.36
CA LYS A 69 16.80 18.64 7.82
C LYS A 69 18.14 19.36 7.64
N GLU A 70 18.23 20.19 6.61
CA GLU A 70 19.27 21.22 6.48
C GLU A 70 19.22 22.23 7.63
#